data_AF-A0A821HGY1-F1
#
_entry.id   AF-A0A821HGY1-F1
#
_cell.length_a   1.000
_cell.length_b   1.000
_cell.length_c   1.000
_cell.angle_alpha   90.00
_cell.angle_beta   90.00
_cell.angle_gamma   90.00
#
_symmetry.space_group_name_H-M   'P 1'
#
loop_
_entity.id
_entity.type
_entity.pdbx_description
1 polymer ?
#
loop_
_entity_poly.entity_id
_entity_poly.type
_entity_poly.pdbx_seq_one_letter_code
_entity_poly.pdbx_strand_id
1 'polypeptide(L)'
;MDPPSDDKFAEFDYYTVPPSDTTYHCKIFKASTHFSTKRHAIAREILVDKNNRDLVHHMLMFECDPSIVSDDNDLSNDLCDNLLQQLQPCFANSATGWVVGDRRDSSGIRYYISDKLRRYDLGYLTFGTGFSIDSIVIPPKMNKFVVNSYCPSQATRV
;
A
#
# COMPACT_ATOMS: atom_id res chain seq x y z
N MET A 1 -17.51 -11.22 17.70
CA MET A 1 -17.07 -9.88 18.12
C MET A 1 -17.65 -8.93 17.11
N ASP A 2 -18.65 -8.14 17.50
CA ASP A 2 -19.22 -7.15 16.59
C ASP A 2 -18.18 -6.03 16.35
N PRO A 3 -17.96 -5.61 15.09
CA PRO A 3 -17.03 -4.53 14.81
C PRO A 3 -17.52 -3.22 15.44
N PRO A 4 -16.64 -2.41 16.07
CA PRO A 4 -17.00 -1.08 16.56
C PRO A 4 -17.30 -0.15 15.38
N SER A 5 -18.13 0.84 15.67
CA SER A 5 -19.16 1.44 14.80
C SER A 5 -18.72 2.33 13.63
N ASP A 6 -17.45 2.37 13.24
CA ASP A 6 -16.99 3.24 12.14
C ASP A 6 -16.16 2.45 11.11
N ASP A 7 -16.85 1.94 10.08
CA ASP A 7 -16.20 1.38 8.89
C ASP A 7 -15.61 2.52 8.04
N LYS A 8 -14.35 2.38 7.62
CA LYS A 8 -13.75 3.23 6.58
C LYS A 8 -13.38 2.40 5.37
N PHE A 9 -13.70 2.94 4.21
CA PHE A 9 -13.51 2.31 2.93
C PHE A 9 -12.42 3.07 2.17
N ALA A 10 -11.38 2.37 1.76
CA ALA A 10 -10.46 2.81 0.72
C ALA A 10 -10.80 2.03 -0.55
N GLU A 11 -11.82 2.49 -1.27
CA GLU A 11 -12.25 1.92 -2.54
C GLU A 11 -11.63 2.69 -3.70
N PHE A 12 -10.98 1.97 -4.61
CA PHE A 12 -10.53 2.57 -5.86
C PHE A 12 -11.74 2.94 -6.71
N ASP A 13 -11.73 4.14 -7.32
CA ASP A 13 -12.77 4.40 -8.32
C ASP A 13 -12.55 3.47 -9.49
N TYR A 14 -13.63 3.11 -10.18
CA TYR A 14 -13.55 2.27 -11.35
C TYR A 14 -12.47 2.77 -12.31
N TYR A 15 -11.50 1.91 -12.60
CA TYR A 15 -10.49 2.16 -13.61
C TYR A 15 -10.44 0.98 -14.58
N THR A 16 -10.07 1.27 -15.81
CA THR A 16 -9.79 0.21 -16.78
C THR A 16 -8.33 -0.17 -16.63
N VAL A 17 -8.07 -1.43 -16.28
CA VAL A 17 -6.71 -1.95 -16.23
C VAL A 17 -6.11 -1.81 -17.65
N PRO A 18 -4.89 -1.28 -17.80
CA PRO A 18 -4.20 -1.26 -19.09
C PRO A 18 -3.80 -2.67 -19.54
N PRO A 19 -3.80 -2.95 -20.85
CA PRO A 19 -3.37 -4.23 -21.42
C PRO A 19 -1.84 -4.37 -21.42
N SER A 20 -1.23 -4.30 -20.23
CA SER A 20 0.20 -4.48 -19.98
C SER A 20 0.42 -5.77 -19.19
N ASP A 21 1.59 -6.37 -19.32
CA ASP A 21 2.03 -7.52 -18.51
C ASP A 21 2.11 -7.20 -17.02
N THR A 22 2.16 -5.92 -16.64
CA THR A 22 2.16 -5.45 -15.26
C THR A 22 1.58 -4.04 -15.20
N THR A 23 0.62 -3.84 -14.30
CA THR A 23 0.04 -2.54 -13.97
C THR A 23 0.15 -2.28 -12.48
N TYR A 24 0.63 -1.09 -12.12
CA TYR A 24 0.59 -0.53 -10.78
C TYR A 24 -0.38 0.65 -10.77
N HIS A 25 -1.49 0.50 -10.05
CA HIS A 25 -2.52 1.52 -9.96
C HIS A 25 -2.60 2.08 -8.53
N CYS A 26 -2.62 3.41 -8.40
CA CYS A 26 -2.51 4.11 -7.14
C CYS A 26 -3.67 5.09 -6.95
N LYS A 27 -4.19 5.13 -5.72
CA LYS A 27 -5.17 6.12 -5.30
C LYS A 27 -4.80 6.70 -3.94
N ILE A 28 -4.88 8.02 -3.82
CA ILE A 28 -4.73 8.72 -2.55
C ILE A 28 -6.09 8.78 -1.85
N PHE A 29 -6.09 8.48 -0.55
CA PHE A 29 -7.27 8.60 0.30
C PHE A 29 -6.96 9.54 1.44
N LYS A 30 -7.69 10.63 1.55
CA LYS A 30 -7.60 11.50 2.71
C LYS A 30 -8.29 10.86 3.90
N ALA A 31 -7.59 10.80 5.02
CA ALA A 31 -8.18 10.40 6.28
C ALA A 31 -9.38 11.32 6.58
N SER A 32 -10.50 10.72 7.00
CA SER A 32 -11.73 11.47 7.27
C SER A 32 -11.48 12.60 8.27
N THR A 33 -12.03 13.79 8.01
CA THR A 33 -11.94 14.96 8.90
C THR A 33 -12.48 14.70 10.31
N HIS A 34 -13.30 13.65 10.48
CA HIS A 34 -13.78 13.18 11.79
C HIS A 34 -12.69 12.52 12.65
N PHE A 35 -11.50 12.27 12.11
CA PHE A 35 -10.33 11.76 12.84
C PHE A 35 -9.49 12.90 13.40
N SER A 36 -10.09 13.72 14.27
CA SER A 36 -9.39 14.79 14.99
C SER A 36 -8.53 14.29 16.15
N THR A 37 -8.64 13.00 16.50
CA THR A 37 -7.91 12.34 17.59
C THR A 37 -7.40 10.97 17.14
N LYS A 38 -6.39 10.44 17.82
CA LYS A 38 -5.81 9.12 17.54
C LYS A 38 -6.91 8.04 17.54
N ARG A 39 -6.89 7.18 16.52
CA ARG A 39 -7.74 5.99 16.39
C ARG A 39 -6.88 4.77 16.09
N HIS A 40 -7.41 3.57 16.34
CA HIS A 40 -6.76 2.32 15.93
C HIS A 40 -7.55 1.64 14.82
N ALA A 41 -6.88 1.33 13.71
CA ALA A 41 -7.35 0.34 12.76
C ALA A 41 -7.17 -1.05 13.39
N ILE A 42 -8.27 -1.75 13.64
CA ILE A 42 -8.27 -2.98 14.43
C ILE A 42 -8.54 -4.24 13.61
N ALA A 43 -9.04 -4.09 12.39
CA ALA A 43 -9.20 -5.15 11.41
C ALA A 43 -9.18 -4.54 9.99
N ARG A 44 -8.96 -5.41 9.00
CA ARG A 44 -9.05 -5.06 7.58
C ARG A 44 -9.74 -6.18 6.81
N GLU A 45 -10.45 -5.80 5.76
CA GLU A 45 -11.06 -6.71 4.79
C GLU A 45 -10.60 -6.31 3.39
N ILE A 46 -10.31 -7.33 2.59
CA ILE A 46 -9.84 -7.16 1.22
C ILE A 46 -11.03 -7.38 0.28
N LEU A 47 -11.38 -6.37 -0.49
CA LEU A 47 -12.55 -6.35 -1.38
C LEU A 47 -12.06 -6.51 -2.82
N VAL A 48 -12.15 -7.72 -3.37
CA VAL A 48 -11.78 -7.97 -4.78
C VAL A 48 -13.03 -8.17 -5.61
N ASP A 49 -13.14 -7.46 -6.74
CA ASP A 49 -14.20 -7.69 -7.72
C ASP A 49 -14.18 -9.17 -8.14
N LYS A 50 -15.34 -9.82 -8.09
CA LYS A 50 -15.49 -11.24 -8.41
C LYS A 50 -14.97 -11.58 -9.81
N ASN A 51 -15.06 -10.63 -10.75
CA ASN A 51 -14.62 -10.79 -12.13
C ASN A 51 -13.11 -10.55 -12.33
N ASN A 52 -12.41 -10.06 -11.31
CA ASN A 52 -10.99 -9.69 -11.37
C ASN A 52 -10.14 -10.42 -10.32
N ARG A 53 -10.66 -11.49 -9.72
CA ARG A 53 -9.93 -12.32 -8.74
C ARG A 53 -8.67 -12.98 -9.31
N ASP A 54 -8.65 -13.20 -10.62
CA ASP A 54 -7.51 -13.69 -11.39
C ASP A 54 -6.49 -12.58 -11.72
N LEU A 55 -6.88 -11.31 -11.58
CA LEU A 55 -6.05 -10.17 -11.96
C LEU A 55 -5.36 -9.52 -10.76
N VAL A 56 -6.05 -9.35 -9.64
CA VAL A 56 -5.52 -8.66 -8.46
C VAL A 56 -4.65 -9.59 -7.62
N HIS A 57 -3.33 -9.42 -7.68
CA HIS A 57 -2.38 -10.26 -6.93
C HIS A 57 -1.91 -9.62 -5.61
N HIS A 58 -1.82 -8.29 -5.56
CA HIS A 58 -1.30 -7.54 -4.42
C HIS A 58 -2.06 -6.22 -4.25
N MET A 59 -2.42 -5.89 -3.00
CA MET A 59 -2.95 -4.59 -2.61
C MET A 59 -2.21 -4.11 -1.37
N LEU A 60 -1.73 -2.87 -1.43
CA LEU A 60 -0.92 -2.24 -0.39
C LEU A 60 -1.54 -0.89 -0.04
N MET A 61 -1.41 -0.50 1.23
CA MET A 61 -1.86 0.79 1.75
C MET A 61 -0.72 1.43 2.52
N PHE A 62 -0.46 2.71 2.26
CA PHE A 62 0.62 3.48 2.86
C PHE A 62 0.07 4.69 3.60
N GLU A 63 0.79 5.09 4.64
CA GLU A 63 0.59 6.37 5.29
C GLU A 63 1.51 7.41 4.64
N CYS A 64 0.98 8.60 4.38
CA CYS A 64 1.70 9.74 3.82
C CYS A 64 1.71 10.87 4.84
N ASP A 65 2.75 11.71 4.81
CA ASP A 65 2.71 12.99 5.53
C ASP A 65 1.67 13.92 4.87
N PRO A 66 0.74 14.51 5.65
CA PRO A 66 -0.34 15.34 5.12
C PRO A 66 0.16 16.61 4.42
N SER A 67 1.39 17.07 4.66
CA SER A 67 1.98 18.23 3.98
C SER A 67 2.36 17.96 2.52
N ILE A 68 2.36 16.69 2.10
CA ILE A 68 2.80 16.22 0.78
C ILE A 68 1.63 16.14 -0.20
N VAL A 69 0.40 16.08 0.32
CA VAL A 69 -0.83 16.03 -0.47
C VAL A 69 -1.46 17.42 -0.47
N SER A 70 -1.39 18.14 -1.60
CA SER A 70 -2.16 19.38 -1.79
C SER A 70 -3.66 19.07 -1.92
N ASP A 71 -4.53 20.02 -1.55
CA ASP A 71 -5.99 19.86 -1.69
C ASP A 71 -6.44 19.66 -3.17
N ASP A 72 -5.58 19.97 -4.16
CA ASP A 72 -5.83 19.69 -5.58
C ASP A 72 -5.59 18.21 -5.98
N ASN A 73 -4.89 17.44 -5.13
CA ASN A 73 -4.53 16.03 -5.37
C ASN A 73 -5.47 15.03 -4.67
N ASP A 74 -6.55 15.53 -4.05
CA ASP A 74 -7.48 14.78 -3.16
C ASP A 74 -8.23 13.63 -3.89
N LEU A 75 -7.96 13.40 -5.18
CA LEU A 75 -8.65 12.46 -6.07
C LEU A 75 -7.71 11.75 -7.08
N SER A 76 -6.39 11.82 -6.93
CA SER A 76 -5.50 11.12 -7.89
C SER A 76 -5.77 9.61 -7.84
N ASN A 77 -6.29 9.09 -8.94
CA ASN A 77 -6.61 7.68 -9.17
C ASN A 77 -6.03 7.32 -10.54
N ASP A 78 -4.73 7.02 -10.55
CA ASP A 78 -3.95 6.91 -11.78
C ASP A 78 -2.84 5.85 -11.60
N LEU A 79 -2.14 5.55 -12.68
CA LEU A 79 -0.95 4.71 -12.65
C LEU A 79 0.05 5.29 -11.65
N CYS A 80 0.58 4.41 -10.80
CA CYS A 80 1.54 4.80 -9.77
C CYS A 80 2.74 5.55 -10.36
N ASP A 81 3.16 5.19 -11.58
CA ASP A 81 4.25 5.83 -12.33
C ASP A 81 4.06 7.33 -12.53
N ASN A 82 2.82 7.76 -12.77
CA ASN A 82 2.47 9.18 -12.94
C ASN A 82 2.50 9.94 -11.62
N LEU A 83 2.36 9.22 -10.50
CA LEU A 83 2.31 9.76 -9.15
C LEU A 83 3.63 9.58 -8.39
N LEU A 84 4.65 8.94 -8.99
CA LEU A 84 5.91 8.57 -8.32
C LEU A 84 6.60 9.76 -7.67
N GLN A 85 6.65 10.91 -8.34
CA GLN A 85 7.31 12.10 -7.80
C GLN A 85 6.59 12.65 -6.55
N GLN A 86 5.27 12.48 -6.47
CA GLN A 86 4.45 12.95 -5.35
C GLN A 86 4.39 11.93 -4.21
N LEU A 87 4.35 10.64 -4.54
CA LEU A 87 4.16 9.55 -3.59
C LEU A 87 5.49 8.96 -3.07
N GLN A 88 6.64 9.34 -3.63
CA GLN A 88 7.96 8.92 -3.13
C GLN A 88 8.11 8.99 -1.60
N PRO A 89 7.60 10.03 -0.91
CA PRO A 89 7.66 10.11 0.55
C PRO A 89 6.69 9.16 1.28
N CYS A 90 5.59 8.78 0.64
CA CYS A 90 4.65 7.77 1.14
C CYS A 90 5.22 6.35 1.01
N PHE A 91 6.06 6.11 0.01
CA PHE A 91 6.66 4.82 -0.31
C PHE A 91 7.93 4.50 0.49
N ALA A 92 8.19 5.21 1.59
CA ALA A 92 9.35 4.95 2.45
C ALA A 92 9.42 3.49 2.92
N ASN A 93 8.31 2.72 2.86
CA ASN A 93 8.32 1.28 3.05
C ASN A 93 7.35 0.56 2.10
N SER A 94 7.92 -0.14 1.12
CA SER A 94 7.28 -1.00 0.11
C SER A 94 6.42 -0.28 -0.92
N ALA A 95 6.59 -0.65 -2.18
CA ALA A 95 5.68 -0.35 -3.27
C ALA A 95 5.64 -1.59 -4.16
N THR A 96 4.53 -1.76 -4.89
CA THR A 96 4.23 -2.68 -6.00
C THR A 96 3.05 -3.63 -5.71
N GLY A 97 1.93 -3.37 -6.38
CA GLY A 97 0.83 -4.30 -6.57
C GLY A 97 0.53 -4.57 -8.05
N TRP A 98 0.66 -5.81 -8.50
CA TRP A 98 0.56 -6.21 -9.91
C TRP A 98 -0.89 -6.53 -10.32
N VAL A 99 -1.31 -5.99 -11.47
CA VAL A 99 -2.56 -6.34 -12.17
C VAL A 99 -2.32 -6.40 -13.69
N VAL A 100 -2.94 -7.36 -14.39
CA VAL A 100 -2.94 -7.47 -15.87
C VAL A 100 -4.38 -7.43 -16.37
N GLY A 101 -4.66 -6.80 -17.51
CA GLY A 101 -5.91 -7.03 -18.25
C GLY A 101 -6.53 -5.78 -18.83
N ASP A 102 -7.61 -5.94 -19.57
CA ASP A 102 -8.46 -4.90 -20.20
C ASP A 102 -9.81 -4.73 -19.45
N ARG A 103 -9.86 -5.20 -18.19
CA ARG A 103 -11.09 -5.25 -17.40
C ARG A 103 -11.24 -4.00 -16.52
N ARG A 104 -12.49 -3.63 -16.25
CA ARG A 104 -12.80 -2.58 -15.29
C ARG A 104 -12.69 -3.14 -13.87
N ASP A 105 -11.95 -2.47 -12.99
CA ASP A 105 -11.75 -2.88 -11.61
C ASP A 105 -12.06 -1.74 -10.63
N SER A 106 -12.60 -2.10 -9.46
CA SER A 106 -12.82 -1.23 -8.30
C SER A 106 -12.47 -1.96 -7.00
N SER A 107 -11.50 -2.87 -7.07
CA SER A 107 -11.03 -3.62 -5.89
C SER A 107 -10.38 -2.66 -4.88
N GLY A 108 -10.39 -3.01 -3.59
CA GLY A 108 -9.89 -2.13 -2.54
C GLY A 108 -9.81 -2.76 -1.16
N ILE A 109 -9.65 -1.91 -0.14
CA ILE A 109 -9.46 -2.33 1.25
C ILE A 109 -10.47 -1.60 2.15
N ARG A 110 -11.15 -2.35 3.02
CA ARG A 110 -11.95 -1.81 4.11
C ARG A 110 -11.21 -1.94 5.43
N TYR A 111 -11.18 -0.87 6.21
CA TYR A 111 -10.64 -0.86 7.56
C TYR A 111 -11.74 -0.66 8.59
N TYR A 112 -11.63 -1.40 9.69
CA TYR A 112 -12.48 -1.26 10.86
C TYR A 112 -11.73 -0.44 11.90
N ILE A 113 -12.26 0.72 12.25
CA ILE A 113 -11.58 1.71 13.09
C ILE A 113 -12.29 1.83 14.43
N SER A 114 -11.50 1.92 15.51
CA SER A 114 -12.01 2.12 16.86
C SER A 114 -11.43 3.37 17.50
N ASP A 115 -12.29 4.07 18.23
CA ASP A 115 -11.95 5.12 19.18
C ASP A 115 -11.31 4.60 20.48
N LYS A 116 -11.57 3.33 20.82
CA LYS A 116 -10.98 2.65 21.98
C LYS A 116 -9.56 2.23 21.68
N LEU A 117 -8.62 3.05 22.15
CA LEU A 117 -7.19 2.76 22.02
C LEU A 117 -6.82 1.47 22.75
N ARG A 118 -6.15 0.58 22.04
CA ARG A 118 -5.50 -0.60 22.60
C ARG A 118 -4.22 -0.19 23.32
N ARG A 119 -3.72 -1.06 24.20
CA ARG A 119 -2.52 -0.80 25.01
C ARG A 119 -1.26 -0.54 24.17
N TYR A 120 -1.14 -1.18 23.01
CA TYR A 120 0.04 -1.10 22.15
C TYR A 120 -0.35 -0.69 20.74
N ASP A 121 0.50 0.12 20.11
CA ASP A 121 0.41 0.43 18.69
C ASP A 121 1.03 -0.68 17.85
N LEU A 122 0.43 -0.94 16.68
CA LEU A 122 1.02 -1.84 15.69
C LEU A 122 2.06 -1.07 14.87
N GLY A 123 3.29 -1.56 14.86
CA GLY A 123 4.32 -1.15 13.91
C GLY A 123 4.61 -2.27 12.92
N TYR A 124 5.14 -1.93 11.75
CA TYR A 124 5.73 -2.88 10.82
C TYR A 124 7.23 -2.60 10.72
N LEU A 125 8.01 -3.67 10.56
CA LEU A 125 9.46 -3.58 10.38
C LEU A 125 9.83 -4.39 9.14
N THR A 126 10.37 -3.71 8.15
CA THR A 126 10.79 -4.28 6.87
C THR A 126 12.31 -4.45 6.88
N PHE A 127 12.78 -5.63 6.52
CA PHE A 127 14.19 -5.92 6.30
C PHE A 127 14.39 -6.43 4.89
N GLY A 128 15.47 -6.00 4.26
CA GLY A 128 15.77 -6.36 2.88
C GLY A 128 16.86 -5.47 2.34
N THR A 129 17.30 -5.78 1.14
CA THR A 129 18.01 -4.80 0.32
C THR A 129 16.97 -3.85 -0.27
N GLY A 130 17.31 -2.57 -0.46
CA GLY A 130 16.40 -1.62 -1.11
C GLY A 130 15.98 -2.08 -2.51
N PHE A 131 14.87 -1.55 -3.01
CA PHE A 131 14.31 -1.84 -4.35
C PHE A 131 15.06 -1.13 -5.48
N SER A 132 16.39 -1.02 -5.41
CA SER A 132 17.18 -0.52 -6.54
C SER A 132 17.64 -1.68 -7.40
N ILE A 133 17.61 -1.48 -8.73
CA ILE A 133 18.10 -2.43 -9.74
C ILE A 133 19.56 -2.84 -9.52
N ASP A 134 20.32 -2.04 -8.75
CA ASP A 134 21.72 -2.31 -8.41
C ASP A 134 21.88 -3.04 -7.07
N SER A 135 20.81 -3.30 -6.32
CA SER A 135 20.89 -3.84 -4.95
C SER A 135 21.00 -5.37 -4.89
N ILE A 136 20.33 -6.08 -5.80
CA ILE A 136 20.45 -7.54 -5.95
C ILE A 136 20.39 -7.89 -7.43
N VAL A 137 21.44 -8.53 -7.94
CA VAL A 137 21.47 -9.11 -9.28
C VAL A 137 21.71 -10.62 -9.15
N ILE A 138 20.73 -11.42 -9.56
CA ILE A 138 20.84 -12.90 -9.61
C ILE A 138 21.37 -13.28 -11.00
N PRO A 139 22.59 -13.85 -11.11
CA PRO A 139 23.12 -14.24 -12.42
C PRO A 139 22.28 -15.35 -13.09
N PRO A 140 22.16 -15.37 -14.43
CA PRO A 140 21.47 -16.43 -15.14
C PRO A 140 22.03 -17.82 -14.85
N LYS A 141 21.17 -18.85 -14.84
CA LYS A 141 21.53 -20.28 -14.67
C LYS A 141 22.13 -20.66 -13.30
N MET A 142 21.98 -19.82 -12.29
CA MET A 142 22.37 -20.16 -10.93
C MET A 142 21.37 -21.15 -10.32
N ASN A 143 21.85 -22.33 -9.93
CA ASN A 143 21.02 -23.33 -9.23
C ASN A 143 20.76 -22.97 -7.76
N LYS A 144 21.57 -22.06 -7.19
CA LYS A 144 21.42 -21.54 -5.83
C LYS A 144 22.07 -20.17 -5.74
N PHE A 145 21.37 -19.19 -5.18
CA PHE A 145 21.87 -17.85 -4.89
C PHE A 145 21.43 -17.44 -3.48
N VAL A 146 22.31 -16.76 -2.74
CA VAL A 146 22.04 -16.36 -1.35
C VAL A 146 22.06 -14.84 -1.25
N VAL A 147 20.96 -14.27 -0.79
CA VAL A 147 20.82 -12.86 -0.45
C VAL A 147 20.85 -12.73 1.06
N ASN A 148 21.72 -11.87 1.58
CA ASN A 148 21.76 -11.54 3.00
C ASN A 148 21.47 -10.04 3.18
N SER A 149 20.56 -9.71 4.10
CA SER A 149 20.31 -8.35 4.55
C SER A 149 20.57 -8.27 6.05
N TYR A 150 21.06 -7.12 6.52
CA TYR A 150 21.44 -6.92 7.91
C TYR A 150 20.89 -5.60 8.43
N CYS A 151 20.45 -5.60 9.69
CA CYS A 151 20.19 -4.40 10.44
C CYS A 151 21.40 -4.13 11.36
N PRO A 152 22.20 -3.09 11.10
CA PRO A 152 23.40 -2.84 11.90
C PRO A 152 22.98 -2.47 13.33
N SER A 153 23.81 -2.84 14.32
CA SER A 153 23.52 -2.56 15.74
C SER A 153 23.24 -1.07 16.02
N GLN A 154 23.81 -0.18 15.22
CA GLN A 154 23.62 1.26 15.27
C GLN A 154 22.15 1.64 14.97
N ALA A 155 21.47 0.90 14.09
CA ALA A 155 20.08 1.16 13.72
C ALA A 155 19.06 0.70 14.77
N THR A 156 19.49 -0.13 15.74
CA THR A 156 18.65 -0.56 16.87
C THR A 156 18.99 0.14 18.19
N ARG A 157 19.95 1.08 18.18
CA ARG A 157 20.25 1.89 19.37
C ARG A 157 19.19 2.97 19.52
N VAL A 158 18.61 3.03 20.72
CA VAL A 158 17.62 4.04 21.14
C VAL A 158 18.32 5.15 21.88
#